data_AF-A0A453RW75-F1
#
_entry.id   AF-A0A453RW75-F1
#
_cell.length_a   1.000
_cell.length_b   1.000
_cell.length_c   1.000
_cell.angle_alpha   90.00
_cell.angle_beta   90.00
_cell.angle_gamma   90.00
#
_symmetry.space_group_name_H-M   'P 1'
#
loop_
_entity.id
_entity.type
_entity.pdbx_description
1 polymer ?
#
loop_
_entity_poly.entity_id
_entity_poly.type
_entity_poly.pdbx_seq_one_letter_code
_entity_poly.pdbx_strand_id
1 'polypeptide(L)'
;MKLFTKTDWKLKSDECETAIEELKKQNDSVAAALAKLDRQVKLKEGQIVQLRSRQREIHEKCELEQLKLPTVNDPMDTGSSSQELVLDYNQLSEIYLKEVRLSDRDKLEAEFKQKIGTLMAEIERTAPNLKALDQYEALQTKEKEVSEKFEAARKEEREVADKYNSVKQRRY
;
A
#
# COMPACT_ATOMS: atom_id res chain seq x y z
N MET A 1 -32.53 16.75 -76.17
CA MET A 1 -32.74 17.23 -74.79
C MET A 1 -34.06 16.69 -74.29
N LYS A 2 -34.08 15.86 -73.24
CA LYS A 2 -35.36 15.46 -72.60
C LYS A 2 -35.92 16.68 -71.89
N LEU A 3 -37.02 17.23 -72.38
CA LEU A 3 -37.76 18.31 -71.71
C LEU A 3 -38.50 17.68 -70.53
N PHE A 4 -38.03 17.97 -69.32
CA PHE A 4 -38.71 17.57 -68.09
C PHE A 4 -40.07 18.29 -68.02
N THR A 5 -41.13 17.53 -67.74
CA THR A 5 -42.46 18.10 -67.55
C THR A 5 -42.57 18.73 -66.16
N LYS A 6 -43.52 19.67 -65.97
CA LYS A 6 -43.77 20.32 -64.68
C LYS A 6 -44.01 19.30 -63.54
N THR A 7 -44.62 18.16 -63.86
CA THR A 7 -44.87 17.05 -62.95
C THR A 7 -43.59 16.34 -62.52
N ASP A 8 -42.63 16.15 -63.43
CA ASP A 8 -41.35 15.50 -63.11
C ASP A 8 -40.50 16.37 -62.16
N TRP A 9 -40.54 17.69 -62.33
CA TRP A 9 -39.88 18.63 -61.42
C TRP A 9 -40.52 18.66 -60.04
N LYS A 10 -41.85 18.51 -59.97
CA LYS A 10 -42.57 18.43 -58.71
C LYS A 10 -42.20 17.16 -57.94
N LEU A 11 -42.17 16.02 -58.62
CA LEU A 11 -41.82 14.73 -58.01
C LEU A 11 -40.39 14.73 -57.45
N LYS A 12 -39.43 15.30 -58.19
CA LYS A 12 -38.05 15.50 -57.68
C LYS A 12 -37.98 16.47 -56.49
N SER A 13 -38.81 17.52 -56.47
CA SER A 13 -38.88 18.45 -55.35
C SER A 13 -39.39 17.73 -54.09
N ASP A 14 -40.44 16.92 -54.22
CA ASP A 14 -41.02 16.16 -53.12
C ASP A 14 -40.04 15.08 -52.60
N GLU A 15 -39.29 14.42 -53.51
CA GLU A 15 -38.19 13.49 -53.14
C GLU A 15 -37.04 14.22 -52.41
N CYS A 16 -36.66 15.42 -52.85
CA CYS A 16 -35.65 16.21 -52.15
C CYS A 16 -36.12 16.66 -50.77
N GLU A 17 -37.39 17.05 -50.63
CA GLU A 17 -37.97 17.50 -49.36
C GLU A 17 -38.02 16.36 -48.34
N THR A 18 -38.46 15.16 -48.75
CA THR A 18 -38.46 13.97 -47.90
C THR A 18 -37.03 13.53 -47.51
N ALA A 19 -36.06 13.61 -48.41
CA ALA A 19 -34.66 13.34 -48.10
C ALA A 19 -34.08 14.35 -47.08
N ILE A 20 -34.45 15.63 -47.18
CA ILE A 20 -34.04 16.67 -46.22
C ILE A 20 -34.66 16.39 -44.84
N GLU A 21 -35.92 15.99 -44.77
CA GLU A 21 -36.58 15.66 -43.50
C GLU A 21 -35.93 14.44 -42.83
N GLU A 22 -35.61 13.39 -43.59
CA GLU A 22 -34.95 12.21 -43.04
C GLU A 22 -33.53 12.53 -42.55
N LEU A 23 -32.76 13.31 -43.32
CA LEU A 23 -31.44 13.78 -42.89
C LEU A 23 -31.49 14.64 -41.63
N LYS A 24 -32.51 15.52 -41.49
CA LYS A 24 -32.73 16.30 -40.27
C LYS A 24 -32.99 15.39 -39.07
N LYS A 25 -33.88 14.41 -39.22
CA LYS A 25 -34.20 13.44 -38.16
C LYS A 25 -32.98 12.62 -37.74
N GLN A 26 -32.14 12.21 -38.70
CA GLN A 26 -30.89 11.53 -38.41
C GLN A 26 -29.91 12.46 -37.68
N ASN A 27 -29.80 13.71 -38.09
CA ASN A 27 -28.96 14.70 -37.42
C ASN A 27 -29.41 14.95 -35.96
N ASP A 28 -30.70 15.06 -35.70
CA ASP A 28 -31.25 15.22 -34.35
C ASP A 28 -30.96 14.00 -33.47
N SER A 29 -31.10 12.79 -34.03
CA SER A 29 -30.75 11.54 -33.35
C SER A 29 -29.26 11.48 -32.99
N VAL A 30 -28.38 11.82 -33.93
CA VAL A 30 -26.92 11.86 -33.70
C VAL A 30 -26.56 12.93 -32.68
N ALA A 31 -27.17 14.12 -32.74
CA ALA A 31 -26.95 15.19 -31.78
C ALA A 31 -27.35 14.76 -30.36
N ALA A 32 -28.48 14.05 -30.21
CA ALA A 32 -28.90 13.50 -28.93
C ALA A 32 -27.93 12.42 -28.41
N ALA A 33 -27.42 11.55 -29.28
CA ALA A 33 -26.42 10.56 -28.93
C ALA A 33 -25.10 11.20 -28.49
N LEU A 34 -24.63 12.22 -29.21
CA LEU A 34 -23.42 12.98 -28.85
C LEU A 34 -23.57 13.65 -27.48
N ALA A 35 -24.71 14.29 -27.21
CA ALA A 35 -24.98 14.89 -25.91
C ALA A 35 -24.99 13.86 -24.77
N LYS A 36 -25.46 12.63 -25.04
CA LYS A 36 -25.41 11.52 -24.08
C LYS A 36 -23.97 11.05 -23.83
N LEU A 37 -23.17 10.87 -24.88
CA LEU A 37 -21.77 10.49 -24.74
C LEU A 37 -20.97 11.57 -23.99
N ASP A 38 -21.16 12.85 -24.31
CA ASP A 38 -20.48 13.96 -23.62
C ASP A 38 -20.75 13.96 -22.10
N ARG A 39 -22.00 13.70 -21.69
CA ARG A 39 -22.35 13.54 -20.27
C ARG A 39 -21.64 12.35 -19.63
N GLN A 40 -21.51 11.22 -20.34
CA GLN A 40 -20.81 10.04 -19.84
C GLN A 40 -19.30 10.29 -19.71
N VAL A 41 -18.71 10.99 -20.68
CA VAL A 41 -17.29 11.39 -20.66
C VAL A 41 -17.03 12.27 -19.44
N LYS A 42 -17.81 13.34 -19.24
CA LYS A 42 -17.69 14.23 -18.07
C LYS A 42 -17.83 13.50 -16.75
N LEU A 43 -18.76 12.54 -16.66
CA LEU A 43 -18.91 11.70 -15.47
C LEU A 43 -17.66 10.85 -15.22
N LYS A 44 -17.10 10.22 -16.26
CA LYS A 44 -15.90 9.39 -16.16
C LYS A 44 -14.65 10.21 -15.84
N GLU A 45 -14.50 11.38 -16.44
CA GLU A 45 -13.43 12.33 -16.12
C GLU A 45 -13.49 12.75 -14.65
N GLY A 46 -14.68 13.07 -14.13
CA GLY A 46 -14.88 13.35 -12.71
C GLY A 46 -14.48 12.16 -11.81
N GLN A 47 -14.83 10.93 -12.20
CA GLN A 47 -14.42 9.71 -11.49
C GLN A 47 -12.89 9.55 -11.49
N ILE A 48 -12.21 9.82 -12.61
CA ILE A 48 -10.74 9.73 -12.71
C ILE A 48 -10.08 10.74 -11.77
N VAL A 49 -10.58 11.98 -11.72
CA VAL A 49 -10.04 13.02 -10.82
C VAL A 49 -10.20 12.62 -9.35
N GLN A 50 -11.36 12.09 -8.97
CA GLN A 50 -11.60 11.59 -7.61
C GLN A 50 -10.67 10.42 -7.25
N LEU A 51 -10.50 9.45 -8.15
CA LEU A 51 -9.62 8.31 -7.94
C LEU A 51 -8.15 8.75 -7.80
N ARG A 52 -7.69 9.70 -8.62
CA ARG A 52 -6.35 10.28 -8.51
C ARG A 52 -6.13 11.04 -7.20
N SER A 53 -7.13 11.77 -6.71
CA SER A 53 -7.06 12.41 -5.38
C SER A 53 -6.89 11.35 -4.29
N ARG A 54 -7.75 10.33 -4.29
CA ARG A 54 -7.68 9.23 -3.33
C ARG A 54 -6.35 8.49 -3.39
N GLN A 55 -5.80 8.27 -4.58
CA GLN A 55 -4.49 7.64 -4.74
C GLN A 55 -3.39 8.48 -4.08
N ARG A 56 -3.35 9.80 -4.33
CA ARG A 56 -2.38 10.70 -3.67
C ARG A 56 -2.52 10.68 -2.16
N GLU A 57 -3.73 10.77 -1.63
CA GLU A 57 -3.98 10.70 -0.18
C GLU A 57 -3.47 9.38 0.44
N ILE A 58 -3.62 8.26 -0.27
CA ILE A 58 -3.09 6.96 0.19
C ILE A 58 -1.56 6.98 0.19
N HIS A 59 -0.93 7.52 -0.86
CA HIS A 59 0.53 7.66 -0.92
C HIS A 59 1.08 8.52 0.21
N GLU A 60 0.49 9.70 0.44
CA GLU A 60 0.89 10.59 1.53
C GLU A 60 0.78 9.89 2.89
N LYS A 61 -0.28 9.10 3.12
CA LYS A 61 -0.41 8.30 4.36
C LYS A 61 0.66 7.23 4.48
N CYS A 62 0.96 6.52 3.40
CA CYS A 62 2.03 5.52 3.40
C CYS A 62 3.39 6.17 3.70
N GLU A 63 3.67 7.36 3.17
CA GLU A 63 4.89 8.12 3.48
C GLU A 63 4.95 8.53 4.95
N LEU A 64 3.84 9.03 5.51
CA LEU A 64 3.73 9.39 6.94
C LEU A 64 3.95 8.18 7.86
N GLU A 65 3.41 7.02 7.49
CA GLU A 65 3.57 5.76 8.22
C GLU A 65 4.89 5.03 7.90
N GLN A 66 5.75 5.62 7.05
CA GLN A 66 7.02 5.06 6.58
C GLN A 66 6.87 3.67 5.94
N LEU A 67 5.72 3.40 5.34
CA LEU A 67 5.44 2.18 4.60
C LEU A 67 6.11 2.24 3.22
N LYS A 68 7.09 1.36 3.00
CA LYS A 68 7.75 1.23 1.69
C LYS A 68 6.81 0.53 0.72
N LEU A 69 6.34 1.25 -0.29
CA LEU A 69 5.53 0.71 -1.37
C LEU A 69 6.44 0.02 -2.42
N PRO A 70 6.05 -1.15 -2.96
CA PRO A 70 6.75 -1.76 -4.08
C PRO A 70 6.56 -0.89 -5.33
N THR A 71 7.60 -0.17 -5.73
CA THR A 71 7.63 0.64 -6.95
C THR A 71 8.55 -0.01 -7.97
N VAL A 72 8.19 0.06 -9.26
CA VAL A 72 9.09 -0.34 -10.34
C VAL A 72 10.25 0.66 -10.37
N ASN A 73 11.47 0.19 -10.10
CA ASN A 73 12.66 1.03 -10.18
C ASN A 73 12.90 1.44 -11.63
N ASP A 74 12.64 2.71 -11.97
CA ASP A 74 13.16 3.29 -13.21
C ASP A 74 14.65 3.59 -12.99
N PRO A 75 15.58 2.99 -13.74
CA PRO A 75 17.02 3.24 -13.60
C PRO A 75 17.42 4.70 -13.87
N MET A 76 16.52 5.54 -14.39
CA MET A 76 16.71 6.98 -14.57
C MET A 76 16.02 7.85 -13.50
N ASP A 77 15.39 7.26 -12.48
CA ASP A 77 14.72 8.03 -11.44
C ASP A 77 15.73 8.62 -10.43
N THR A 78 15.85 9.94 -10.45
CA THR A 78 16.74 10.73 -9.58
C THR A 78 16.03 11.30 -8.36
N GLY A 79 14.88 10.73 -7.97
CA GLY A 79 14.15 11.12 -6.76
C GLY A 79 13.23 12.33 -6.96
N SER A 80 12.75 12.55 -8.19
CA SER A 80 11.79 13.62 -8.46
C SER A 80 10.38 13.17 -8.05
N SER A 81 9.88 13.74 -6.95
CA SER A 81 8.55 13.52 -6.34
C SER A 81 7.33 13.78 -7.25
N SER A 82 7.53 14.09 -8.54
CA SER A 82 6.46 14.47 -9.48
C SER A 82 6.11 13.44 -10.55
N GLN A 83 6.77 12.29 -10.61
CA GLN A 83 6.37 11.20 -11.52
C GLN A 83 5.39 10.25 -10.86
N GLU A 84 4.31 9.92 -11.57
CA GLU A 84 3.28 8.98 -11.16
C GLU A 84 3.95 7.62 -10.87
N LEU A 85 4.14 7.30 -9.59
CA LEU A 85 4.83 6.08 -9.15
C LEU A 85 4.11 4.86 -9.69
N VAL A 86 4.79 4.08 -10.53
CA VAL A 86 4.27 2.82 -11.04
C VAL A 86 4.49 1.76 -9.97
N LEU A 87 3.40 1.32 -9.35
CA LEU A 87 3.42 0.25 -8.35
C LEU A 87 3.68 -1.10 -9.02
N ASP A 88 4.57 -1.89 -8.42
CA ASP A 88 4.85 -3.25 -8.84
C ASP A 88 3.82 -4.21 -8.22
N TYR A 89 3.00 -4.82 -9.07
CA TYR A 89 1.97 -5.79 -8.68
C TYR A 89 2.38 -7.25 -8.94
N ASN A 90 3.60 -7.52 -9.41
CA ASN A 90 4.04 -8.86 -9.81
C ASN A 90 4.02 -9.89 -8.67
N GLN A 91 4.07 -9.42 -7.42
CA GLN A 91 4.05 -10.28 -6.23
C GLN A 91 2.63 -10.55 -5.70
N LEU A 92 1.60 -9.91 -6.25
CA LEU A 92 0.22 -10.21 -5.86
C LEU A 92 -0.26 -11.50 -6.51
N SER A 93 -1.04 -12.28 -5.76
CA SER A 93 -1.74 -13.44 -6.31
C SER A 93 -2.77 -12.99 -7.35
N GLU A 94 -3.06 -13.85 -8.32
CA GLU A 94 -4.02 -13.58 -9.41
C GLU A 94 -5.41 -13.16 -8.91
N ILE A 95 -5.78 -13.56 -7.69
CA ILE A 95 -7.06 -13.22 -7.06
C ILE A 95 -7.18 -11.71 -6.86
N TYR A 96 -6.06 -11.03 -6.59
CA TYR A 96 -6.02 -9.59 -6.36
C TYR A 96 -5.79 -8.76 -7.63
N LEU A 97 -5.39 -9.40 -8.73
CA LEU A 97 -5.16 -8.74 -10.02
C LEU A 97 -6.44 -8.65 -10.87
N LYS A 98 -7.47 -9.47 -10.56
CA LYS A 98 -8.76 -9.44 -11.25
C LYS A 98 -9.62 -8.29 -10.74
N GLU A 99 -10.51 -7.79 -11.59
CA GLU A 99 -11.46 -6.75 -11.22
C GLU A 99 -12.43 -7.29 -10.16
N VAL A 100 -12.17 -6.95 -8.89
CA VAL A 100 -12.94 -7.43 -7.74
C VAL A 100 -14.22 -6.61 -7.62
N ARG A 101 -15.37 -7.29 -7.53
CA ARG A 101 -16.66 -6.62 -7.23
C ARG A 101 -16.56 -5.88 -5.89
N LEU A 102 -17.28 -4.77 -5.74
CA LEU A 102 -17.27 -3.99 -4.49
C LEU A 102 -17.52 -4.85 -3.24
N SER A 103 -18.45 -5.81 -3.32
CA SER A 103 -18.74 -6.74 -2.22
C SER A 103 -17.57 -7.63 -1.82
N ASP A 104 -16.74 -8.03 -2.79
CA ASP A 104 -15.59 -8.90 -2.55
C ASP A 104 -14.39 -8.07 -2.05
N ARG A 105 -14.31 -6.79 -2.45
CA ARG A 105 -13.38 -5.82 -1.89
C ARG A 105 -13.64 -5.57 -0.41
N ASP A 106 -14.89 -5.38 -0.01
CA ASP A 106 -15.26 -5.13 1.39
C ASP A 106 -14.96 -6.35 2.28
N LYS A 107 -15.20 -7.56 1.78
CA LYS A 107 -14.80 -8.81 2.48
C LYS A 107 -13.30 -8.87 2.68
N LEU A 108 -12.52 -8.59 1.64
CA LEU A 108 -11.07 -8.61 1.70
C LEU A 108 -10.52 -7.56 2.69
N GLU A 109 -11.11 -6.37 2.72
CA GLU A 109 -10.76 -5.34 3.70
C GLU A 109 -11.03 -5.82 5.13
N ALA A 110 -12.16 -6.49 5.37
CA ALA A 110 -12.48 -7.06 6.67
C ALA A 110 -11.48 -8.15 7.09
N GLU A 111 -11.10 -9.04 6.18
CA GLU A 111 -10.09 -10.07 6.43
C GLU A 111 -8.72 -9.47 6.79
N PHE A 112 -8.27 -8.43 6.07
CA PHE A 112 -7.02 -7.76 6.40
C PHE A 112 -7.07 -7.04 7.75
N LYS A 113 -8.17 -6.34 8.06
CA LYS A 113 -8.37 -5.73 9.39
C LYS A 113 -8.33 -6.77 10.51
N GLN A 114 -8.96 -7.93 10.29
CA GLN A 114 -8.91 -9.03 11.26
C GLN A 114 -7.49 -9.54 11.47
N LYS A 115 -6.73 -9.79 10.39
CA LYS A 115 -5.33 -10.23 10.47
C LYS A 115 -4.45 -9.22 11.20
N ILE A 116 -4.61 -7.93 10.91
CA ILE A 116 -3.90 -6.85 11.62
C ILE A 116 -4.23 -6.88 13.11
N GLY A 117 -5.52 -6.99 13.46
CA GLY A 117 -5.96 -7.08 14.85
C GLY A 117 -5.38 -8.28 15.59
N THR A 118 -5.31 -9.45 14.95
CA THR A 118 -4.68 -10.65 15.53
C THR A 118 -3.18 -10.43 15.78
N LEU A 119 -2.45 -9.87 14.80
CA LEU A 119 -1.02 -9.58 14.95
C LEU A 119 -0.76 -8.55 16.06
N MET A 120 -1.58 -7.51 16.14
CA MET A 120 -1.50 -6.53 17.23
C MET A 120 -1.70 -7.19 18.60
N ALA A 121 -2.70 -8.06 18.75
CA ALA A 121 -2.93 -8.79 19.99
C ALA A 121 -1.77 -9.74 20.34
N GLU A 122 -1.13 -10.35 19.34
CA GLU A 122 0.08 -11.15 19.54
C GLU A 122 1.29 -10.30 19.97
N ILE A 123 1.46 -9.11 19.40
CA ILE A 123 2.50 -8.15 19.82
C ILE A 123 2.25 -7.72 21.27
N GLU A 124 1.03 -7.35 21.62
CA GLU A 124 0.66 -6.98 22.99
C GLU A 124 0.86 -8.13 23.99
N ARG A 125 0.59 -9.37 23.58
CA ARG A 125 0.83 -10.57 24.41
C ARG A 125 2.31 -10.87 24.59
N THR A 126 3.16 -10.55 23.61
CA THR A 126 4.61 -10.77 23.70
C THR A 126 5.33 -9.62 24.43
N ALA A 127 4.73 -8.43 24.52
CA ALA A 127 5.28 -7.31 25.29
C ALA A 127 5.55 -7.62 26.80
N PRO A 128 4.69 -8.36 27.53
CA PRO A 128 4.99 -8.84 28.88
C PRO A 128 6.27 -9.68 29.00
N ASN A 129 6.60 -10.48 27.98
CA ASN A 129 7.84 -11.27 27.99
C ASN A 129 9.09 -10.38 27.89
N LEU A 130 9.00 -9.20 27.26
CA LEU A 130 10.11 -8.27 27.18
C LEU A 130 10.50 -7.75 28.57
N LYS A 131 9.50 -7.39 29.39
CA LYS A 131 9.73 -6.96 30.78
C LYS A 131 10.32 -8.07 31.65
N ALA A 132 9.92 -9.32 31.40
CA ALA A 132 10.51 -10.48 32.07
C ALA A 132 11.96 -10.72 31.63
N LEU A 133 12.28 -10.48 30.36
CA LEU A 133 13.64 -10.54 29.82
C LEU A 133 14.54 -9.49 30.50
N ASP A 134 14.10 -8.24 30.57
CA ASP A 134 14.83 -7.15 31.24
C ASP A 134 15.11 -7.47 32.71
N GLN A 135 14.12 -8.03 33.42
CA GLN A 135 14.28 -8.45 34.81
C GLN A 135 15.28 -9.61 34.96
N TYR A 136 15.26 -10.56 34.03
CA TYR A 136 16.21 -11.66 34.01
C TYR A 136 17.64 -11.18 33.74
N GLU A 137 17.85 -10.29 32.78
CA GLU A 137 19.17 -9.67 32.53
C GLU A 137 19.69 -8.90 33.75
N ALA A 138 18.80 -8.18 34.44
CA ALA A 138 19.15 -7.46 35.68
C ALA A 138 19.53 -8.41 36.83
N LEU A 139 18.93 -9.61 36.90
CA LEU A 139 19.32 -10.63 37.88
C LEU A 139 20.66 -11.28 37.49
N GLN A 140 20.85 -11.60 36.21
CA GLN A 140 22.07 -12.23 35.71
C GLN A 140 23.30 -11.33 35.89
N THR A 141 23.16 -10.02 35.68
CA THR A 141 24.23 -9.04 35.93
C THR A 141 24.59 -8.96 37.41
N LYS A 142 23.60 -8.90 38.30
CA LYS A 142 23.85 -8.97 39.75
C LYS A 142 24.52 -10.27 40.18
N GLU A 143 24.10 -11.41 39.61
CA GLU A 143 24.71 -12.70 39.90
C GLU A 143 26.19 -12.72 39.48
N LYS A 144 26.52 -12.20 38.29
CA LYS A 144 27.90 -12.05 37.83
C LYS A 144 28.73 -11.14 38.75
N GLU A 145 28.19 -9.99 39.16
CA GLU A 145 28.90 -9.10 40.08
C GLU A 145 29.18 -9.78 41.44
N VAL A 146 28.22 -10.57 41.93
CA VAL A 146 28.38 -11.31 43.19
C VAL A 146 29.40 -12.43 43.02
N SER A 147 29.37 -13.18 41.92
CA SER A 147 30.32 -14.27 41.67
C SER A 147 31.75 -13.75 41.50
N GLU A 148 31.94 -12.63 40.78
CA GLU A 148 33.24 -11.97 40.63
C GLU A 148 33.81 -11.51 41.98
N LYS A 149 32.99 -10.89 42.83
CA LYS A 149 33.39 -10.49 44.19
C LYS A 149 33.73 -11.69 45.05
N PHE A 150 32.96 -12.77 44.94
CA PHE A 150 33.22 -14.00 45.67
C PHE A 150 34.53 -14.67 45.22
N GLU A 151 34.81 -14.72 43.92
CA GLU A 151 36.06 -15.25 43.39
C GLU A 151 37.26 -14.39 43.80
N ALA A 152 37.12 -13.06 43.79
CA ALA A 152 38.15 -12.14 44.27
C ALA A 152 38.48 -12.40 45.76
N ALA A 153 37.46 -12.47 46.62
CA ALA A 153 37.64 -12.77 48.04
C ALA A 153 38.30 -14.15 48.26
N ARG A 154 37.91 -15.16 47.49
CA ARG A 154 38.50 -16.50 47.57
C ARG A 154 39.96 -16.52 47.11
N LYS A 155 40.33 -15.70 46.14
CA LYS A 155 41.71 -15.55 45.68
C LYS A 155 42.58 -14.88 46.74
N GLU A 156 42.08 -13.82 47.37
CA GLU A 156 42.75 -13.15 48.49
C GLU A 156 42.95 -14.11 49.68
N GLU A 157 41.93 -14.90 50.03
CA GLU A 157 42.03 -15.91 51.09
C GLU A 157 43.14 -16.93 50.80
N ARG A 158 43.22 -17.44 49.56
CA ARG A 158 44.31 -18.36 49.16
C ARG A 158 45.68 -17.69 49.23
N GLU A 159 45.81 -16.46 48.74
CA GLU A 159 47.07 -15.73 48.79
C GLU A 159 47.54 -15.49 50.24
N VAL A 160 46.62 -15.18 51.16
CA VAL A 160 46.92 -15.03 52.59
C VAL A 160 47.33 -16.37 53.20
N ALA A 161 46.61 -17.45 52.89
CA ALA A 161 46.93 -18.79 53.36
C ALA A 161 48.30 -19.27 52.86
N ASP A 162 48.63 -19.03 51.59
CA ASP A 162 49.92 -19.38 50.98
C ASP A 162 51.06 -18.56 51.61
N LYS A 163 50.86 -17.25 51.81
CA LYS A 163 51.80 -16.38 52.53
C LYS A 163 52.03 -16.89 53.95
N TYR A 164 50.97 -17.24 54.68
CA TYR A 164 51.06 -17.80 56.04
C TYR A 164 51.83 -19.13 56.06
N ASN A 165 51.51 -20.06 55.15
CA ASN A 165 52.21 -21.34 55.03
C ASN A 165 53.69 -21.16 54.68
N SER A 166 54.03 -20.20 53.81
CA SER A 166 55.43 -19.90 53.46
C SER A 166 56.25 -19.43 54.66
N VAL A 167 55.65 -18.60 55.54
CA VAL A 167 56.29 -18.14 56.78
C VAL A 167 56.42 -19.30 57.76
N LYS A 168 55.39 -20.14 57.90
CA LYS A 168 55.42 -21.33 58.75
C LYS A 168 56.52 -22.31 58.32
N GLN A 169 56.68 -22.57 57.03
CA GLN A 169 57.74 -23.45 56.51
C GLN A 169 59.16 -22.89 56.64
N ARG A 170 59.35 -21.58 56.79
CA ARG A 170 60.68 -21.01 57.10
C ARG A 170 61.04 -21.10 58.59
N ARG A 171 60.04 -21.30 59.45
CA ARG A 171 60.18 -21.26 60.91
C ARG A 171 60.41 -22.63 61.55
N TYR A 172 60.10 -23.69 60.83
CA TYR A 172 60.31 -25.10 61.17
C TYR A 172 61.26 -25.73 60.16
#